data_AF-A0A0B2BXY4-F1
#
_entry.id   AF-A0A0B2BXY4-F1
#
_cell.length_a   1.000
_cell.length_b   1.000
_cell.length_c   1.000
_cell.angle_alpha   90.00
_cell.angle_beta   90.00
_cell.angle_gamma   90.00
#
_symmetry.space_group_name_H-M   'P 1'
#
loop_
_entity.id
_entity.type
_entity.pdbx_description
1 polymer ?
#
loop_
_entity_poly.entity_id
_entity_poly.type
_entity_poly.pdbx_seq_one_letter_code
_entity_poly.pdbx_strand_id
1 'polypeptide(L)'
;MSIYYVYATNAGVQGWGKDWLGEDVIIEDEVMRFDFDDGSGACKFDIKVQYADDAEAELYEVDVCSVSHIDARRGTMVVADD
;
A
#
# COMPACT_ATOMS: atom_id res chain seq x y z
N MET A 1 5.21 -6.45 13.82
CA MET A 1 5.60 -5.09 13.40
C MET A 1 4.36 -4.36 12.89
N SER A 2 4.12 -3.12 13.30
CA SER A 2 2.99 -2.32 12.83
C SER A 2 3.36 -1.38 11.68
N ILE A 3 2.37 -1.06 10.85
CA ILE A 3 2.45 -0.10 9.73
C ILE A 3 1.74 1.18 10.16
N TYR A 4 2.45 2.30 10.09
CA TYR A 4 1.96 3.62 10.52
C TYR A 4 1.51 4.48 9.35
N TYR A 5 2.05 4.22 8.15
CA TYR A 5 1.66 4.96 6.95
C TYR A 5 1.53 4.03 5.76
N VAL A 6 0.49 4.26 4.95
CA VAL A 6 0.28 3.62 3.66
C VAL A 6 0.10 4.71 2.63
N TYR A 7 0.90 4.68 1.59
CA TYR A 7 0.82 5.60 0.48
C TYR A 7 0.48 4.84 -0.79
N ALA A 8 -0.40 5.42 -1.60
CA ALA A 8 -0.71 4.88 -2.91
C ALA A 8 -1.09 6.00 -3.89
N THR A 9 -0.54 5.91 -5.09
CA THR A 9 -0.81 6.83 -6.20
C THR A 9 -0.82 6.08 -7.52
N ASN A 10 -1.45 6.65 -8.54
CA ASN A 10 -1.31 6.13 -9.91
C ASN A 10 0.17 5.99 -10.29
N ALA A 11 0.49 4.90 -11.00
CA ALA A 11 1.86 4.56 -11.34
C ALA A 11 2.55 5.70 -12.11
N GLY A 12 3.77 6.04 -11.70
CA GLY A 12 4.57 7.10 -12.31
C GLY A 12 4.22 8.53 -11.89
N VAL A 13 3.27 8.72 -10.97
CA VAL A 13 3.09 10.01 -10.28
C VAL A 13 4.32 10.30 -9.43
N GLN A 14 4.78 11.56 -9.45
CA GLN A 14 5.92 11.96 -8.62
C GLN A 14 5.51 12.17 -7.17
N GLY A 15 6.23 11.50 -6.26
CA GLY A 15 5.95 11.51 -4.83
C GLY A 15 4.84 10.56 -4.42
N TRP A 16 4.63 10.41 -3.11
CA TRP A 16 3.76 9.37 -2.54
C TRP A 16 2.34 9.85 -2.20
N GLY A 17 2.05 11.13 -2.36
CA GLY A 17 0.73 11.70 -2.07
C GLY A 17 0.40 11.72 -0.58
N LYS A 18 -0.89 11.54 -0.25
CA LYS A 18 -1.38 11.51 1.13
C LYS A 18 -1.17 10.12 1.75
N ASP A 19 -1.07 10.08 3.07
CA ASP A 19 -1.27 8.84 3.81
C ASP A 19 -2.75 8.41 3.73
N TRP A 20 -2.94 7.12 3.47
CA TRP A 20 -4.24 6.47 3.33
C TRP A 20 -4.74 5.90 4.66
N LEU A 21 -3.87 5.71 5.66
CA LEU A 21 -4.28 5.30 7.01
C LEU A 21 -4.89 6.45 7.82
N GLY A 22 -4.36 7.66 7.67
CA GLY A 22 -4.82 8.81 8.45
C GLY A 22 -4.40 8.68 9.92
N GLU A 23 -5.35 8.35 10.79
CA GLU A 23 -5.08 8.13 12.23
C GLU A 23 -5.01 6.65 12.61
N ASP A 24 -5.31 5.75 11.67
CA ASP A 24 -5.29 4.31 11.89
C ASP A 24 -3.87 3.73 11.83
N VAL A 25 -3.68 2.55 12.44
CA VAL A 25 -2.42 1.81 12.45
C VAL A 25 -2.74 0.34 12.21
N ILE A 26 -2.04 -0.30 11.26
CA ILE A 26 -2.19 -1.73 11.02
C ILE A 26 -1.22 -2.48 11.93
N ILE A 27 -1.73 -3.33 12.83
CA ILE A 27 -0.90 -4.19 13.68
C ILE A 27 -0.70 -5.58 13.07
N GLU A 28 0.14 -6.41 13.70
CA GLU A 28 0.30 -7.81 13.28
C GLU A 28 -1.05 -8.54 13.27
N ASP A 29 -1.23 -9.38 12.24
CA ASP A 29 -2.44 -10.16 11.97
C ASP A 29 -3.71 -9.34 11.66
N GLU A 30 -3.60 -8.01 11.57
CA GLU A 30 -4.68 -7.15 11.11
C GLU A 30 -4.69 -7.02 9.58
N VAL A 31 -5.89 -7.06 9.00
CA VAL A 31 -6.12 -6.82 7.58
C VAL A 31 -6.96 -5.56 7.41
N MET A 32 -6.39 -4.56 6.75
CA MET A 32 -7.11 -3.38 6.31
C MET A 32 -7.43 -3.47 4.82
N ARG A 33 -8.63 -3.02 4.44
CA ARG A 33 -9.07 -2.96 3.04
C ARG A 33 -9.05 -1.53 2.56
N PHE A 34 -8.38 -1.31 1.44
CA PHE A 34 -8.38 -0.05 0.72
C PHE A 34 -9.21 -0.18 -0.55
N ASP A 35 -9.98 0.85 -0.85
CA ASP A 35 -10.64 1.02 -2.14
C ASP A 35 -9.81 1.99 -2.98
N PHE A 36 -9.16 1.46 -4.02
CA PHE A 36 -8.27 2.22 -4.90
C PHE A 36 -9.02 2.98 -5.99
N ASP A 37 -10.35 3.04 -5.96
CA ASP A 37 -11.09 3.93 -6.85
C ASP A 37 -10.85 5.41 -6.48
N ASP A 38 -9.86 6.01 -7.14
CA ASP A 38 -9.54 7.43 -7.04
C ASP A 38 -10.34 8.29 -8.04
N GLY A 39 -11.30 7.69 -8.76
CA GLY A 39 -12.09 8.34 -9.82
C GLY A 39 -11.36 8.51 -11.16
N SER A 40 -10.10 8.10 -11.28
CA SER A 40 -9.35 8.15 -12.54
C SER A 40 -9.62 6.96 -13.46
N GLY A 41 -10.08 5.83 -12.89
CA GLY A 41 -10.21 4.55 -13.61
C GLY A 41 -8.88 3.87 -13.90
N ALA A 42 -7.77 4.32 -13.31
CA ALA A 42 -6.48 3.66 -13.41
C ALA A 42 -6.49 2.34 -12.63
N CYS A 43 -5.73 1.35 -13.12
CA CYS A 43 -5.50 0.08 -12.43
C CYS A 43 -4.07 -0.07 -11.93
N LYS A 44 -3.14 0.78 -12.37
CA LYS A 44 -1.72 0.68 -12.04
C LYS A 44 -1.38 1.69 -10.96
N PHE A 45 -0.95 1.19 -9.81
CA PHE A 45 -0.59 2.01 -8.66
C PHE A 45 0.82 1.68 -8.17
N ASP A 46 1.50 2.71 -7.67
CA ASP A 46 2.69 2.57 -6.86
C ASP A 46 2.26 2.66 -5.39
N ILE A 47 2.72 1.71 -4.57
CA ILE A 47 2.30 1.53 -3.18
C ILE A 47 3.54 1.53 -2.29
N LYS A 48 3.48 2.27 -1.19
CA LYS A 48 4.52 2.32 -0.16
C LYS A 48 3.92 2.15 1.22
N VAL A 49 4.63 1.41 2.07
CA VAL A 49 4.32 1.31 3.50
C VAL A 49 5.51 1.78 4.31
N GLN A 50 5.23 2.43 5.45
CA GLN A 50 6.22 2.78 6.45
C GLN A 50 5.86 2.14 7.79
N TYR A 51 6.82 1.44 8.37
CA TYR A 51 6.70 0.73 9.63
C TYR A 51 6.97 1.66 10.82
N ALA A 52 6.59 1.23 12.02
CA ALA A 52 6.79 1.99 13.27
C ALA A 52 8.24 2.35 13.62
N ASP A 53 9.23 1.76 12.93
CA ASP A 53 10.65 2.05 13.11
C ASP A 53 11.28 2.71 11.87
N ASP A 54 10.47 3.41 11.10
CA ASP A 54 10.82 4.16 9.89
C ASP A 54 11.32 3.28 8.72
N ALA A 55 11.32 1.95 8.85
CA ALA A 55 11.58 1.09 7.71
C ALA A 55 10.49 1.25 6.65
N GLU A 56 10.85 1.06 5.39
CA GLU A 56 9.95 1.25 4.26
C GLU A 56 9.98 0.01 3.36
N ALA A 57 8.85 -0.24 2.70
CA ALA A 57 8.79 -1.18 1.59
C ALA A 57 7.91 -0.58 0.50
N GLU A 58 8.26 -0.86 -0.75
CA GLU A 58 7.65 -0.25 -1.94
C GLU A 58 7.32 -1.33 -2.98
N LEU A 59 6.17 -1.19 -3.63
CA LEU A 59 5.76 -1.94 -4.80
C LEU A 59 5.36 -0.96 -5.90
N TYR A 60 5.81 -1.23 -7.12
CA TYR A 60 5.57 -0.36 -8.26
C TYR A 60 4.71 -1.07 -9.30
N GLU A 61 3.91 -0.30 -10.03
CA GLU A 61 3.05 -0.77 -11.14
C GLU A 61 2.09 -1.93 -10.78
N VAL A 62 1.60 -1.96 -9.54
CA VAL A 62 0.67 -2.99 -9.04
C VAL A 62 -0.68 -2.86 -9.74
N ASP A 63 -1.22 -3.98 -10.22
CA ASP A 63 -2.55 -4.05 -10.84
C ASP A 63 -3.67 -4.18 -9.80
N VAL A 64 -4.10 -3.06 -9.20
CA VAL A 64 -5.11 -3.07 -8.13
C VAL A 64 -6.50 -3.54 -8.58
N CYS A 65 -6.74 -3.60 -9.89
CA CYS A 65 -7.96 -4.15 -10.47
C CYS A 65 -7.96 -5.69 -10.51
N SER A 66 -6.78 -6.30 -10.41
CA SER A 66 -6.59 -7.75 -10.54
C SER A 66 -6.15 -8.40 -9.23
N VAL A 67 -5.47 -7.66 -8.35
CA VAL A 67 -4.99 -8.18 -7.06
C VAL A 67 -5.99 -7.91 -5.94
N SER A 68 -6.14 -8.86 -5.03
CA SER A 68 -7.01 -8.75 -3.85
C SER A 68 -6.24 -8.62 -2.54
N HIS A 69 -4.96 -9.02 -2.53
CA HIS A 69 -4.14 -9.04 -1.32
C HIS A 69 -2.68 -8.67 -1.57
N ILE A 70 -2.09 -7.95 -0.62
CA ILE A 70 -0.67 -7.62 -0.58
C ILE A 70 -0.17 -7.96 0.81
N ASP A 71 0.83 -8.83 0.86
CA ASP A 71 1.53 -9.22 2.08
C ASP A 71 2.66 -8.22 2.34
N ALA A 72 2.49 -7.38 3.36
CA ALA A 72 3.52 -6.44 3.78
C ALA A 72 4.31 -6.98 4.96
N ARG A 73 5.52 -7.48 4.70
CA ARG A 73 6.48 -7.92 5.71
C ARG A 73 7.58 -6.87 5.87
N ARG A 74 8.17 -6.78 7.05
CA ARG A 74 9.28 -5.85 7.29
C ARG A 74 10.36 -5.99 6.19
N GLY A 75 10.57 -4.92 5.43
CA GLY A 75 11.56 -4.85 4.35
C GLY A 75 11.19 -5.60 3.07
N THR A 76 10.00 -6.18 2.95
CA THR A 76 9.52 -6.84 1.72
C THR A 76 8.01 -6.80 1.63
N MET A 77 7.50 -6.24 0.52
CA MET A 77 6.10 -6.42 0.14
C MET A 77 6.01 -7.39 -1.03
N VAL A 78 5.00 -8.25 -1.00
CA VAL A 78 4.67 -9.13 -2.12
C VAL A 78 3.19 -9.04 -2.42
N VAL A 79 2.84 -9.02 -3.70
CA VAL A 79 1.47 -9.28 -4.12
C VAL A 79 1.20 -10.75 -3.81
N ALA A 80 0.17 -11.01 -3.02
CA ALA A 80 -0.28 -12.36 -2.74
C ALA A 80 -1.39 -12.69 -3.74
N ASP A 81 -1.08 -13.55 -4.69
CA ASP A 81 -2.09 -14.19 -5.54
C ASP A 81 -2.65 -15.40 -4.75
N ASP A 82 -3.98 -15.47 -4.61
CA ASP A 82 -4.71 -16.56 -3.94
C ASP A 82 -4.63 -17.88 -4.73
#